data_AF-A0A3D1FBE5-F1
#
_entry.id   AF-A0A3D1FBE5-F1
#
_cell.length_a   1.000
_cell.length_b   1.000
_cell.length_c   1.000
_cell.angle_alpha   90.00
_cell.angle_beta   90.00
_cell.angle_gamma   90.00
#
_symmetry.space_group_name_H-M   'P 1'
#
loop_
_entity.id
_entity.type
_entity.pdbx_description
1 polymer ?
#
loop_
_entity_poly.entity_id
_entity_poly.type
_entity_poly.pdbx_seq_one_letter_code
_entity_poly.pdbx_strand_id
1 'polypeptide(L)' 'MPLLSKFKQSVKRSQLINANDTIVIGVSGGPDSVCLVYLLRALQKEYGLTLSIAHLDHMLRGKDSEKDARFVFELSEKLK' A
#
# COMPACT_ATOMS: atom_id res chain seq x y z
N MET A 1 12.57 11.06 7.57
CA MET A 1 11.17 11.55 7.54
C MET A 1 10.45 11.13 8.82
N PRO A 2 9.83 12.06 9.57
CA PRO A 2 9.14 11.77 10.84
C PRO A 2 8.00 10.74 10.73
N LEU A 3 7.39 10.60 9.54
CA LEU A 3 6.28 9.67 9.33
C LEU A 3 6.75 8.20 9.29
N LEU A 4 7.82 7.90 8.55
CA LEU A 4 8.34 6.53 8.42
C LEU A 4 8.78 5.96 9.77
N SER A 5 9.41 6.77 10.63
CA SER A 5 9.81 6.34 11.98
C SER A 5 8.59 6.04 12.87
N LYS A 6 7.55 6.89 12.85
CA LYS A 6 6.28 6.64 13.55
C LYS A 6 5.57 5.38 13.04
N PHE A 7 5.60 5.16 11.73
CA PHE A 7 5.04 3.96 11.11
C PHE A 7 5.78 2.70 11.57
N LYS A 8 7.12 2.68 11.50
CA LYS A 8 7.96 1.58 12.03
C LYS A 8 7.65 1.27 13.49
N GLN A 9 7.51 2.30 14.32
CA GLN A 9 7.16 2.12 15.74
C GLN A 9 5.77 1.48 15.89
N SER A 10 4.81 1.87 15.05
CA SER A 10 3.47 1.30 15.05
C SER A 10 3.48 -0.17 14.62
N VAL A 11 4.23 -0.51 13.56
CA VAL A 11 4.44 -1.89 13.10
C VAL A 11 5.05 -2.76 14.19
N LYS A 12 6.11 -2.27 14.85
CA LYS A 12 6.77 -3.00 15.95
C LYS A 12 5.82 -3.23 17.14
N ARG A 13 4.98 -2.25 17.47
CA ARG A 13 4.03 -2.34 18.59
C ARG A 13 2.85 -3.27 18.29
N SER A 14 2.36 -3.27 17.04
CA SER A 14 1.17 -4.03 16.68
C SER A 14 1.45 -5.51 16.42
N GLN A 15 2.69 -5.88 16.11
CA GLN A 15 3.09 -7.24 15.70
C GLN A 15 2.26 -7.79 14.52
N LEU A 16 1.69 -6.90 13.70
CA LEU A 16 0.87 -7.27 12.54
C LEU A 16 1.71 -7.62 11.30
N ILE A 17 2.99 -7.29 11.30
CA ILE A 17 3.91 -7.54 10.18
C ILE A 17 5.18 -8.17 10.74
N ASN A 18 5.49 -9.36 10.23
CA ASN A 18 6.68 -10.14 10.55
C ASN A 18 7.64 -10.16 9.37
N ALA A 19 8.85 -10.67 9.61
CA ALA A 19 9.82 -10.87 8.56
C ALA A 19 9.32 -11.92 7.55
N ASN A 20 9.54 -11.64 6.26
CA ASN A 20 9.18 -12.46 5.11
C ASN A 20 7.66 -12.65 4.86
N ASP A 21 6.82 -11.81 5.48
CA ASP A 21 5.39 -11.84 5.21
C ASP A 21 5.07 -11.47 3.75
N THR A 22 4.03 -12.12 3.23
CA THR A 22 3.37 -11.70 1.98
C THR A 22 2.13 -10.88 2.33
N ILE A 23 2.12 -9.62 1.92
CA ILE A 23 1.07 -8.65 2.27
C ILE A 23 0.31 -8.24 1.01
N VAL A 24 -1.00 -8.44 1.03
CA VAL A 24 -1.93 -7.85 0.05
C VAL A 24 -2.44 -6.53 0.60
N ILE A 25 -2.11 -5.44 -0.09
CA ILE A 25 -2.47 -4.07 0.31
C ILE A 25 -3.73 -3.69 -0.45
N GLY A 26 -4.82 -3.45 0.29
CA GLY A 26 -6.03 -2.85 -0.26
C GLY A 26 -5.79 -1.37 -0.56
N VAL A 27 -5.89 -0.96 -1.83
CA VAL A 27 -5.62 0.41 -2.28
C VAL A 27 -6.85 0.98 -2.96
N SER A 28 -7.43 2.04 -2.38
CA SER A 28 -8.62 2.70 -2.93
C SER A 28 -8.30 3.74 -4.01
N GLY A 29 -7.02 4.13 -4.14
CA GLY A 29 -6.58 5.27 -4.97
C GLY A 29 -6.46 6.58 -4.19
N GLY A 30 -7.04 6.63 -2.98
CA GLY A 30 -6.94 7.79 -2.10
C GLY A 30 -5.54 7.95 -1.47
N PRO A 31 -5.19 9.18 -1.03
CA PRO A 31 -3.84 9.53 -0.57
C PRO A 31 -3.35 8.67 0.60
N ASP A 32 -4.23 8.28 1.53
CA ASP A 32 -3.84 7.46 2.68
C ASP A 32 -3.42 6.05 2.26
N SER A 33 -4.19 5.42 1.37
CA SER A 33 -3.88 4.08 0.85
C SER A 33 -2.60 4.08 -0.01
N VAL A 34 -2.39 5.14 -0.78
CA VAL A 34 -1.16 5.35 -1.55
C VAL A 34 0.03 5.55 -0.59
N CYS A 35 -0.12 6.35 0.45
CA CYS A 35 0.92 6.54 1.47
C CYS A 35 1.30 5.22 2.13
N LEU A 36 0.32 4.38 2.48
CA LEU A 36 0.56 3.06 3.06
C LEU A 36 1.41 2.16 2.13
N VAL A 37 1.13 2.16 0.82
CA VAL A 37 1.95 1.42 -0.16
C VAL A 37 3.41 1.86 -0.10
N TYR A 38 3.68 3.17 -0.12
CA TYR A 38 5.06 3.68 -0.06
C TYR A 38 5.73 3.39 1.28
N LEU A 39 5.00 3.46 2.39
CA LEU A 39 5.52 3.12 3.72
C LEU A 39 5.89 1.64 3.83
N LEU A 40 5.03 0.73 3.36
CA LEU A 40 5.31 -0.71 3.32
C LEU A 40 6.47 -1.04 2.38
N ARG A 41 6.53 -0.40 1.19
CA ARG A 41 7.66 -0.55 0.26
C ARG A 41 8.98 -0.10 0.89
N ALA A 42 8.98 0.95 1.69
CA ALA A 42 10.17 1.39 2.43
C ALA A 42 10.64 0.38 3.49
N LEU A 43 9.74 -0.47 4.01
CA LEU A 43 10.08 -1.57 4.92
C LEU A 43 10.41 -2.87 4.20
N GLN A 44 10.08 -2.98 2.91
CA GLN A 44 10.15 -4.22 2.14
C GLN A 44 11.50 -4.91 2.24
N LYS A 45 12.60 -4.18 2.03
CA LYS A 45 13.96 -4.74 2.07
C LYS A 45 14.38 -5.15 3.48
N GLU A 46 14.02 -4.35 4.49
CA GLU A 46 14.40 -4.58 5.89
C GLU A 46 13.67 -5.77 6.50
N TYR A 47 12.41 -5.97 6.11
CA TYR A 47 11.57 -7.05 6.60
C TYR A 47 11.48 -8.24 5.62
N GLY A 48 12.08 -8.17 4.43
CA GLY A 48 11.97 -9.23 3.42
C GLY A 48 10.55 -9.42 2.86
N LEU A 49 9.73 -8.36 2.83
CA LEU A 49 8.31 -8.47 2.49
C LEU A 49 8.09 -8.73 1.01
N THR A 50 7.07 -9.53 0.72
CA THR A 50 6.47 -9.62 -0.62
C THR A 50 5.17 -8.82 -0.62
N LEU A 51 5.07 -7.82 -1.50
CA LEU A 51 3.93 -6.89 -1.52
C LEU A 51 3.10 -7.10 -2.79
N SER A 52 1.79 -7.14 -2.65
CA SER A 52 0.82 -7.13 -3.75
C SER A 52 -0.20 -6.02 -3.53
N ILE A 53 -0.62 -5.34 -4.60
CA ILE A 53 -1.65 -4.30 -4.54
C ILE A 53 -2.97 -4.89 -5.03
N ALA A 54 -4.04 -4.68 -4.27
CA ALA A 54 -5.40 -5.04 -4.64
C ALA A 54 -6.28 -3.78 -4.63
N HIS A 55 -6.93 -3.49 -5.75
CA HIS A 55 -7.95 -2.46 -5.87
C HIS A 55 -9.30 -3.11 -6.09
N LEU A 56 -10.34 -2.57 -5.44
CA LEU A 56 -11.73 -2.96 -5.68
C LEU A 56 -12.49 -1.74 -6.20
N ASP A 57 -12.90 -1.81 -7.47
CA ASP A 57 -13.79 -0.81 -8.04
C ASP A 57 -15.25 -1.15 -7.65
N HIS A 58 -15.85 -0.29 -6.82
CA HIS A 58 -17.26 -0.41 -6.41
C HIS A 58 -18.26 0.11 -7.45
N MET A 59 -17.78 0.75 -8.52
CA MET A 59 -18.57 1.27 -9.63
C MET A 59 -19.59 2.37 -9.26
N LEU A 60 -19.46 2.98 -8.08
CA LEU A 60 -20.46 3.93 -7.55
C LEU A 60 -20.42 5.31 -8.22
N ARG A 61 -19.29 5.71 -8.79
CA ARG A 61 -19.05 7.06 -9.34
C ARG A 61 -18.80 7.08 -10.85
N GLY A 62 -19.12 6.00 -11.55
CA GLY A 62 -18.88 5.87 -12.99
C GLY A 62 -17.42 6.18 -13.36
N LYS A 63 -17.21 7.19 -14.21
CA LYS A 63 -15.89 7.57 -14.75
C LYS A 63 -14.84 7.91 -13.69
N ASP A 64 -15.25 8.42 -12.53
CA ASP A 64 -14.27 8.73 -11.48
C ASP A 64 -13.77 7.47 -10.78
N SER A 65 -14.63 6.44 -10.65
CA SER A 65 -14.24 5.11 -10.18
C SER A 65 -13.23 4.45 -11.13
N GLU A 66 -13.46 4.57 -12.44
CA GLU A 66 -12.56 4.06 -13.47
C GLU A 66 -11.19 4.74 -13.44
N LYS A 67 -11.15 6.06 -13.20
CA LYS A 67 -9.89 6.79 -13.03
C LYS A 67 -9.12 6.31 -11.79
N ASP A 68 -9.79 6.06 -10.68
CA ASP A 68 -9.17 5.54 -9.46
C ASP A 68 -8.53 4.16 -9.74
N ALA A 69 -9.27 3.26 -10.40
CA ALA A 69 -8.77 1.94 -10.78
C ALA A 69 -7.56 2.04 -11.72
N ARG A 70 -7.63 2.92 -12.73
CA ARG A 70 -6.52 3.16 -13.66
C ARG A 70 -5.28 3.70 -12.96
N PHE A 71 -5.47 4.66 -12.07
CA PHE A 71 -4.39 5.24 -11.28
C PHE A 71 -3.69 4.18 -10.41
N VAL A 72 -4.46 3.31 -9.73
CA VAL A 72 -3.88 2.26 -8.89
C VAL A 72 -3.12 1.22 -9.72
N PHE A 73 -3.63 0.89 -10.91
CA PHE A 73 -2.92 0.03 -11.86
C PHE A 73 -1.57 0.65 -12.27
N GLU A 74 -1.55 1.91 -12.68
CA GLU A 74 -0.31 2.61 -13.07
C GLU A 74 0.68 2.74 -11.91
N LEU A 75 0.18 2.98 -10.69
CA LEU A 75 0.98 2.96 -9.47
C LEU A 75 1.64 1.59 -9.26
N SER A 76 0.90 0.49 -9.48
CA SER A 76 1.43 -0.86 -9.32
C SER A 76 2.53 -1.18 -10.33
N GLU A 77 2.39 -0.74 -11.59
CA GLU A 77 3.42 -0.91 -12.61
C GLU A 77 4.68 -0.11 -12.29
N LYS A 78 4.52 1.14 -11.80
CA LYS A 78 5.63 1.99 -11.38
C LYS A 78 6.40 1.42 -10.19
N LEU A 79 5.73 0.65 -9.33
CA LEU A 79 6.26 0.11 -8.08
C LEU A 79 6.60 -1.38 -8.15
N LYS A 80 6.70 -1.98 -9.34
CA LYS A 80 7.46 -3.22 -9.50
C LYS A 80 8.90 -2.96 -9.06
#